data_AF-A0A933E3K1-F1
#
_entry.id   AF-A0A933E3K1-F1
#
_cell.length_a   1.000
_cell.length_b   1.000
_cell.length_c   1.000
_cell.angle_alpha   90.00
_cell.angle_beta   90.00
_cell.angle_gamma   90.00
#
_symmetry.space_group_name_H-M   'P 1'
#
loop_
_entity.id
_entity.type
_entity.pdbx_description
1 polymer ?
#
loop_
_entity_poly.entity_id
_entity_poly.type
_entity_poly.pdbx_seq_one_letter_code
_entity_poly.pdbx_strand_id
1 'polypeptide(L)'
;MPNCLRGIAASLTLLVAGLGLPSQAEAYRLPQLNFSESEKAMVAEEAFGVHRREAIAVDAVFSRSQMLNWEQHRTRNLSQKEKKAVQTWKRLASKLEYWTYVAGLKKVLLEISRTPSPAIDREADRLAKRVVDTLYELSHEYRIVGTPRLQNVLIKLGIRRKGYCYHYTDALRQVLHLEPWYFYAFHWAEAYGGTRRESNSLAITFKESPFETGVVIDAWRSGSRPFWHAVKDDHWPWKEAFDVLPQE
;
A
#
# COMPACT_ATOMS: atom_id res chain seq x y z
N MET A 1 -50.43 48.21 3.60
CA MET A 1 -51.35 47.42 4.47
C MET A 1 -51.37 45.98 3.98
N PRO A 2 -51.48 44.99 4.89
CA PRO A 2 -50.65 43.79 4.90
C PRO A 2 -51.41 42.48 4.62
N ASN A 3 -50.66 41.37 4.72
CA ASN A 3 -51.03 39.93 4.75
C ASN A 3 -50.73 39.21 3.41
N CYS A 4 -50.01 38.09 3.36
CA CYS A 4 -49.99 36.95 4.28
C CYS A 4 -48.62 36.25 4.34
N LEU A 5 -48.19 35.94 5.57
CA LEU A 5 -47.21 34.91 5.91
C LEU A 5 -47.81 33.51 5.70
N ARG A 6 -47.05 32.61 5.08
CA ARG A 6 -47.03 31.12 5.19
C ARG A 6 -45.88 30.70 4.26
N GLY A 7 -44.68 30.40 4.72
CA GLY A 7 -44.36 29.29 5.62
C GLY A 7 -44.16 28.03 4.78
N ILE A 8 -42.90 27.68 4.47
CA ILE A 8 -42.33 26.33 4.39
C ILE A 8 -40.81 26.53 4.43
N ALA A 9 -40.25 26.35 5.63
CA ALA A 9 -38.86 25.94 5.79
C ALA A 9 -38.82 24.46 5.42
N ALA A 10 -38.27 24.13 4.26
CA ALA A 10 -37.93 22.74 3.93
C ALA A 10 -36.50 22.51 4.42
N SER A 11 -36.42 21.92 5.62
CA SER A 11 -35.21 21.43 6.25
C SER A 11 -34.28 20.74 5.25
N LEU A 12 -33.04 21.24 5.19
CA LEU A 12 -31.91 20.51 4.63
C LEU A 12 -31.63 19.33 5.56
N THR A 13 -32.37 18.24 5.42
CA THR A 13 -32.09 17.00 6.13
C THR A 13 -30.81 16.44 5.52
N LEU A 14 -29.67 16.77 6.13
CA LEU A 14 -28.44 16.01 6.00
C LEU A 14 -28.78 14.56 6.38
N LEU A 15 -28.97 13.72 5.37
CA LEU A 15 -29.02 12.29 5.56
C LEU A 15 -27.59 11.82 5.82
N VAL A 16 -27.21 11.82 7.09
CA VAL A 16 -26.09 11.02 7.60
C VAL A 16 -26.52 9.56 7.52
N ALA A 17 -26.25 8.92 6.39
CA ALA A 17 -26.18 7.46 6.28
C ALA A 17 -24.67 7.13 6.15
N GLY A 18 -23.98 6.63 7.18
CA GLY A 18 -24.40 5.48 7.97
C GLY A 18 -24.02 4.15 7.31
N LEU A 19 -23.00 4.15 6.45
CA LEU A 19 -22.30 2.95 5.98
C LEU A 19 -20.80 3.23 6.09
N GLY A 20 -20.08 2.41 6.84
CA GLY A 20 -18.63 2.48 7.01
C GLY A 20 -17.85 2.09 5.75
N LEU A 21 -18.16 2.73 4.62
CA LEU A 21 -17.13 2.99 3.63
C LEU A 21 -16.15 3.96 4.31
N PRO A 22 -14.83 3.73 4.28
CA PRO A 22 -13.92 4.78 4.64
C PRO A 22 -14.36 6.01 3.85
N SER A 23 -14.55 7.14 4.52
CA SER A 23 -14.72 8.41 3.80
C SER A 23 -13.66 8.44 2.70
N GLN A 24 -13.92 9.00 1.51
CA GLN A 24 -12.89 9.01 0.46
C GLN A 24 -11.54 9.57 0.95
N ALA A 25 -11.54 10.29 2.08
CA ALA A 25 -10.38 10.75 2.81
C ALA A 25 -9.50 9.66 3.48
N GLU A 26 -9.96 8.41 3.60
CA GLU A 26 -9.24 7.30 4.27
C GLU A 26 -9.06 6.05 3.40
N ALA A 27 -9.58 6.03 2.16
CA ALA A 27 -9.55 4.85 1.29
C ALA A 27 -8.13 4.27 1.04
N TYR A 28 -7.11 5.11 1.20
CA TYR A 28 -5.71 4.83 0.93
C TYR A 28 -4.85 4.69 2.19
N ARG A 29 -5.43 4.90 3.37
CA ARG A 29 -4.72 4.70 4.63
C ARG A 29 -4.67 3.21 4.92
N LEU A 30 -3.46 2.68 5.04
CA LEU A 30 -3.26 1.28 5.38
C LEU A 30 -3.59 1.06 6.88
N PRO A 31 -4.00 -0.16 7.27
CA PRO A 31 -4.32 -0.45 8.66
C PRO A 31 -3.05 -0.39 9.52
N GLN A 32 -3.17 0.13 10.75
CA GLN A 32 -2.10 0.01 11.73
C GLN A 32 -2.04 -1.44 12.24
N LEU A 33 -0.85 -2.02 12.20
CA LEU A 33 -0.63 -3.42 12.53
C LEU A 33 0.20 -3.52 13.80
N ASN A 34 -0.32 -4.29 14.75
CA ASN A 34 0.41 -4.68 15.95
C ASN A 34 0.84 -6.14 15.79
N PHE A 35 2.10 -6.32 15.42
CA PHE A 35 2.77 -7.62 15.42
C PHE A 35 3.52 -7.81 16.72
N SER A 36 3.46 -9.02 17.29
CA SER A 36 4.40 -9.40 18.35
C SER A 36 5.83 -9.43 17.81
N GLU A 37 6.81 -9.37 18.70
CA GLU A 37 8.22 -9.52 18.30
C GLU A 37 8.50 -10.86 17.63
N SER A 38 7.81 -11.93 18.07
CA SER A 38 7.87 -13.23 17.41
C SER A 38 7.30 -13.19 15.99
N GLU A 39 6.17 -12.52 15.75
CA GLU A 39 5.59 -12.36 14.41
C GLU A 39 6.52 -11.56 13.49
N LYS A 40 7.13 -10.47 13.96
CA LYS A 40 8.08 -9.66 13.16
C LYS A 40 9.34 -10.44 12.79
N ALA A 41 9.78 -11.33 13.67
CA ALA A 41 10.97 -12.16 13.47
C ALA A 41 10.74 -13.33 12.50
N MET A 42 9.48 -13.68 12.19
CA MET A 42 9.17 -14.74 11.22
C MET A 42 9.68 -14.39 9.83
N VAL A 43 10.11 -15.41 9.09
CA VAL A 43 10.41 -15.28 7.67
C VAL A 43 9.09 -15.04 6.91
N ALA A 44 9.12 -14.19 5.89
CA ALA A 44 7.91 -13.70 5.20
C ALA A 44 6.99 -14.83 4.70
N GLU A 45 7.55 -15.89 4.10
CA GLU A 45 6.76 -17.02 3.59
C GLU A 45 6.10 -17.81 4.73
N GLU A 46 6.77 -17.93 5.88
CA GLU A 46 6.24 -18.61 7.06
C GLU A 46 5.04 -17.83 7.63
N ALA A 47 5.22 -16.52 7.85
CA ALA A 47 4.18 -15.64 8.38
C ALA A 47 2.98 -15.58 7.43
N PHE A 48 3.23 -15.40 6.13
CA PHE A 48 2.19 -15.49 5.10
C PHE A 48 1.48 -16.84 5.15
N GLY A 49 2.24 -17.95 5.26
CA GLY A 49 1.69 -19.30 5.32
C GLY A 49 0.79 -19.54 6.53
N VAL A 50 1.17 -19.05 7.72
CA VAL A 50 0.35 -19.13 8.94
C VAL A 50 -0.97 -18.39 8.75
N HIS A 51 -0.92 -17.12 8.34
CA HIS A 51 -2.14 -16.32 8.15
C HIS A 51 -3.01 -16.85 7.02
N ARG A 52 -2.41 -17.37 5.94
CA ARG A 52 -3.14 -17.98 4.83
C ARG A 52 -3.89 -19.24 5.26
N ARG A 53 -3.28 -20.11 6.07
CA ARG A 53 -3.95 -21.32 6.60
C ARG A 53 -5.13 -20.94 7.48
N GLU A 54 -4.96 -19.94 8.36
CA GLU A 54 -6.06 -19.44 9.20
C GLU A 54 -7.20 -18.85 8.32
N ALA A 55 -6.86 -18.11 7.26
CA ALA A 55 -7.84 -17.57 6.33
C ALA A 55 -8.62 -18.66 5.57
N ILE A 56 -7.95 -19.74 5.13
CA ILE A 56 -8.61 -20.88 4.50
C ILE A 56 -9.58 -21.56 5.49
N ALA A 57 -9.18 -21.73 6.75
CA ALA A 57 -10.06 -22.30 7.76
C ALA A 57 -11.29 -21.43 8.04
N VAL A 58 -11.14 -20.10 8.01
CA VAL A 58 -12.25 -19.14 8.10
C VAL A 58 -13.16 -19.23 6.88
N ASP A 59 -12.60 -19.22 5.66
CA ASP A 59 -13.33 -19.32 4.40
C ASP A 59 -14.15 -20.63 4.30
N ALA A 60 -13.64 -21.73 4.88
CA ALA A 60 -14.34 -23.01 4.93
C ALA A 60 -15.58 -23.00 5.85
N VAL A 61 -15.64 -22.09 6.82
CA VAL A 61 -16.81 -21.94 7.71
C VAL A 61 -17.83 -20.97 7.12
N PHE A 62 -17.37 -19.84 6.61
CA PHE A 62 -18.20 -18.81 6.02
C PHE A 62 -17.35 -18.05 5.00
N SER A 63 -17.59 -18.26 3.71
CA SER A 63 -16.66 -17.77 2.69
C SER A 63 -16.64 -16.25 2.63
N ARG A 64 -15.54 -15.66 2.16
CA ARG A 64 -15.44 -14.21 1.89
C ARG A 64 -16.61 -13.63 1.10
N SER A 65 -17.07 -14.32 0.05
CA SER A 65 -18.21 -13.85 -0.74
C SER A 65 -19.50 -13.83 0.08
N GLN A 66 -19.72 -14.84 0.91
CA GLN A 66 -20.86 -14.88 1.82
C GLN A 66 -20.75 -13.82 2.92
N MET A 67 -19.56 -13.60 3.50
CA MET A 67 -19.29 -12.55 4.49
C MET A 67 -19.59 -11.16 3.93
N LEU A 68 -19.07 -10.85 2.74
CA LEU A 68 -19.27 -9.57 2.07
C LEU A 68 -20.75 -9.33 1.75
N ASN A 69 -21.43 -10.33 1.18
CA ASN A 69 -22.86 -10.25 0.90
C ASN A 69 -23.67 -10.03 2.20
N TRP A 70 -23.32 -10.74 3.27
CA TRP A 70 -23.98 -10.58 4.56
C TRP A 70 -23.71 -9.23 5.21
N GLU A 71 -22.48 -8.69 5.13
CA GLU A 71 -22.14 -7.39 5.71
C GLU A 71 -22.88 -6.25 4.99
N GLN A 72 -23.06 -6.38 3.66
CA GLN A 72 -23.78 -5.40 2.85
C GLN A 72 -25.31 -5.44 3.04
N HIS A 73 -25.90 -6.64 3.13
CA HIS A 73 -27.36 -6.79 3.04
C HIS A 73 -28.03 -7.37 4.30
N ARG A 74 -27.25 -7.83 5.28
CA ARG A 74 -27.75 -8.49 6.50
C ARG A 74 -28.76 -9.61 6.20
N THR A 75 -28.48 -10.40 5.15
CA THR A 75 -29.42 -11.36 4.54
C THR A 75 -30.02 -12.39 5.49
N ARG A 76 -29.31 -12.72 6.59
CA ARG A 76 -29.79 -13.65 7.62
C ARG A 76 -29.06 -13.48 8.95
N ASN A 77 -29.60 -14.14 9.97
CA ASN A 77 -28.89 -14.34 11.23
C ASN A 77 -27.72 -15.33 11.04
N LEU A 78 -26.59 -14.99 11.65
CA LEU A 78 -25.40 -15.86 11.67
C LEU A 78 -25.47 -16.84 12.84
N SER A 79 -25.05 -18.08 12.59
CA SER A 79 -24.74 -19.06 13.63
C SER A 79 -23.54 -18.58 14.47
N GLN A 80 -23.33 -19.17 15.64
CA GLN A 80 -22.19 -18.83 16.49
C GLN A 80 -20.83 -19.08 15.81
N LYS A 81 -20.74 -20.15 15.01
CA LYS A 81 -19.53 -20.46 14.23
C LYS A 81 -19.24 -19.38 13.18
N GLU A 82 -20.26 -18.91 12.48
CA GLU A 82 -20.12 -17.85 11.48
C GLU A 82 -19.80 -16.49 12.11
N LYS A 83 -20.41 -16.16 13.25
CA LYS A 83 -20.05 -14.96 14.02
C LYS A 83 -18.57 -14.97 14.41
N LYS A 84 -18.07 -16.11 14.90
CA LYS A 84 -16.66 -16.30 15.22
C LYS A 84 -15.78 -16.18 13.97
N ALA A 85 -16.19 -16.78 12.85
CA ALA A 85 -15.46 -16.67 11.58
C ALA A 85 -15.33 -15.22 11.10
N VAL A 86 -16.41 -14.43 11.16
CA VAL A 86 -16.39 -12.99 10.84
C VAL A 86 -15.45 -12.22 11.77
N GLN A 87 -15.47 -12.48 13.07
CA GLN A 87 -14.55 -11.84 14.03
C GLN A 87 -13.09 -12.20 13.75
N THR A 88 -12.81 -13.48 13.51
CA THR A 88 -11.46 -13.94 13.14
C THR A 88 -11.00 -13.26 11.85
N TRP A 89 -11.86 -13.19 10.82
CA TRP A 89 -11.54 -12.52 9.57
C TRP A 89 -11.18 -11.04 9.78
N LYS A 90 -11.97 -10.30 10.58
CA LYS A 90 -11.71 -8.88 10.88
C LYS A 90 -10.35 -8.64 11.53
N ARG A 91 -9.87 -9.57 12.35
CA ARG A 91 -8.54 -9.51 12.98
C ARG A 91 -7.41 -9.93 12.03
N LEU A 92 -7.69 -10.88 11.13
CA LEU A 92 -6.70 -11.52 10.27
C LEU A 92 -6.44 -10.77 8.97
N ALA A 93 -7.47 -10.18 8.37
CA ALA A 93 -7.43 -9.67 6.99
C ALA A 93 -6.26 -8.70 6.74
N SER A 94 -6.08 -7.71 7.63
CA SER A 94 -5.01 -6.73 7.52
C SER A 94 -3.61 -7.31 7.72
N LYS A 95 -3.47 -8.30 8.61
CA LYS A 95 -2.19 -9.03 8.80
C LYS A 95 -1.86 -9.86 7.57
N LEU A 96 -2.85 -10.57 7.03
CA LEU A 96 -2.68 -11.36 5.81
C LEU A 96 -2.32 -10.49 4.62
N GLU A 97 -2.96 -9.34 4.45
CA GLU A 97 -2.66 -8.36 3.41
C GLU A 97 -1.21 -7.87 3.50
N TYR A 98 -0.75 -7.46 4.69
CA TYR A 98 0.63 -7.09 4.92
C TYR A 98 1.63 -8.18 4.53
N TRP A 99 1.44 -9.40 5.03
CA TRP A 99 2.36 -10.49 4.74
C TRP A 99 2.30 -10.96 3.28
N THR A 100 1.17 -10.74 2.61
CA THR A 100 1.06 -10.92 1.15
C THR A 100 1.98 -9.95 0.43
N TYR A 101 2.03 -8.68 0.86
CA TYR A 101 2.94 -7.70 0.27
C TYR A 101 4.40 -8.03 0.53
N VAL A 102 4.76 -8.36 1.78
CA VAL A 102 6.14 -8.69 2.15
C VAL A 102 6.62 -9.93 1.39
N ALA A 103 5.86 -11.03 1.41
CA ALA A 103 6.23 -12.26 0.70
C ALA A 103 6.28 -12.06 -0.82
N GLY A 104 5.35 -11.25 -1.37
CA GLY A 104 5.32 -10.91 -2.78
C GLY A 104 6.55 -10.13 -3.23
N LEU A 105 6.95 -9.11 -2.46
CA LEU A 105 8.13 -8.30 -2.78
C LEU A 105 9.42 -9.12 -2.57
N LYS A 106 9.53 -9.89 -1.48
CA LYS A 106 10.66 -10.79 -1.26
C LYS A 106 10.85 -11.74 -2.44
N LYS A 107 9.78 -12.33 -2.95
CA LYS A 107 9.82 -13.21 -4.13
C LYS A 107 10.43 -12.50 -5.34
N VAL A 108 10.02 -11.27 -5.63
CA VAL A 108 10.58 -10.49 -6.75
C VAL A 108 12.06 -10.16 -6.54
N LEU A 109 12.45 -9.79 -5.30
CA LEU A 109 13.85 -9.55 -4.96
C LEU A 109 14.73 -10.79 -5.18
N LEU A 110 14.22 -11.96 -4.81
CA LEU A 110 14.89 -13.24 -5.08
C LEU A 110 14.99 -13.51 -6.59
N GLU A 111 13.95 -13.24 -7.37
CA GLU A 111 13.94 -13.43 -8.83
C GLU A 111 14.97 -12.54 -9.53
N ILE A 112 15.10 -11.27 -9.15
CA ILE A 112 16.09 -10.36 -9.75
C ILE A 112 17.54 -10.72 -9.36
N SER A 113 17.75 -11.41 -8.23
CA SER A 113 19.10 -11.84 -7.82
C SER A 113 19.67 -12.96 -8.68
N ARG A 114 18.79 -13.76 -9.32
CA ARG A 114 19.13 -14.93 -10.17
C ARG A 114 20.05 -15.96 -9.51
N THR A 115 20.29 -15.86 -8.21
CA THR A 115 21.27 -16.66 -7.47
C THR A 115 20.67 -17.09 -6.14
N PRO A 116 20.44 -18.39 -5.92
CA PRO A 116 19.98 -18.88 -4.64
C PRO A 116 21.11 -18.77 -3.60
N SER A 117 20.88 -18.03 -2.52
CA SER A 117 21.80 -17.92 -1.39
C SER A 117 21.05 -17.62 -0.10
N PRO A 118 21.35 -18.30 1.02
CA PRO A 118 20.75 -17.97 2.32
C PRO A 118 21.02 -16.53 2.77
N ALA A 119 22.14 -15.92 2.37
CA ALA A 119 22.44 -14.53 2.68
C ALA A 119 21.57 -13.56 1.87
N ILE A 120 21.37 -13.86 0.58
CA ILE A 120 20.46 -13.10 -0.29
C ILE A 120 19.02 -13.24 0.19
N ASP A 121 18.59 -14.44 0.61
CA ASP A 121 17.24 -14.67 1.15
C ASP A 121 16.96 -13.84 2.40
N ARG A 122 17.89 -13.83 3.37
CA ARG A 122 17.77 -13.00 4.58
C ARG A 122 17.74 -11.51 4.27
N GLU A 123 18.58 -11.04 3.35
CA GLU A 123 18.58 -9.62 2.98
C GLU A 123 17.31 -9.23 2.20
N ALA A 124 16.82 -10.09 1.29
CA ALA A 124 15.56 -9.88 0.58
C ALA A 124 14.37 -9.80 1.53
N ASP A 125 14.34 -10.67 2.55
CA ASP A 125 13.31 -10.68 3.59
C ASP A 125 13.31 -9.36 4.39
N ARG A 126 14.48 -8.93 4.87
CA ARG A 126 14.63 -7.66 5.58
C ARG A 126 14.27 -6.46 4.70
N LEU A 127 14.72 -6.46 3.45
CA LEU A 127 14.45 -5.38 2.50
C LEU A 127 12.95 -5.27 2.20
N ALA A 128 12.28 -6.39 1.94
CA ALA A 128 10.86 -6.43 1.67
C ALA A 128 10.04 -5.90 2.86
N LYS A 129 10.38 -6.31 4.09
CA LYS A 129 9.76 -5.78 5.32
C LYS A 129 9.97 -4.28 5.42
N ARG A 130 11.22 -3.82 5.28
CA ARG A 130 11.55 -2.39 5.42
C ARG A 130 10.81 -1.52 4.43
N VAL A 131 10.70 -1.94 3.17
CA VAL A 131 9.94 -1.23 2.13
C VAL A 131 8.45 -1.21 2.48
N VAL A 132 7.85 -2.35 2.81
CA VAL A 132 6.41 -2.42 3.12
C VAL A 132 6.08 -1.62 4.38
N ASP A 133 6.87 -1.72 5.45
CA ASP A 133 6.69 -0.94 6.68
C ASP A 133 6.71 0.56 6.39
N THR A 134 7.71 1.02 5.62
CA THR A 134 7.82 2.42 5.23
C THR A 134 6.59 2.87 4.45
N LEU A 135 6.08 2.06 3.51
CA LEU A 135 4.88 2.40 2.75
C LEU A 135 3.62 2.48 3.64
N TYR A 136 3.51 1.62 4.66
CA TYR A 136 2.46 1.72 5.67
C TYR A 136 2.56 3.04 6.44
N GLU A 137 3.75 3.42 6.91
CA GLU A 137 4.01 4.70 7.57
C GLU A 137 3.63 5.90 6.67
N LEU A 138 4.09 5.89 5.42
CA LEU A 138 3.80 6.95 4.45
C LEU A 138 2.31 7.08 4.13
N SER A 139 1.54 5.98 4.16
CA SER A 139 0.09 6.04 3.97
C SER A 139 -0.61 6.86 5.07
N HIS A 140 -0.08 6.82 6.30
CA HIS A 140 -0.58 7.60 7.43
C HIS A 140 -0.10 9.05 7.42
N GLU A 141 1.10 9.30 6.92
CA GLU A 141 1.68 10.63 6.80
C GLU A 141 1.03 11.42 5.64
N TYR A 142 0.99 10.86 4.44
CA TYR A 142 0.59 11.58 3.23
C TYR A 142 -0.93 11.64 3.06
N ARG A 143 -1.65 10.62 3.59
CA ARG A 143 -3.12 10.57 3.65
C ARG A 143 -3.76 10.87 2.30
N ILE A 144 -3.33 10.18 1.25
CA ILE A 144 -3.82 10.37 -0.12
C ILE A 144 -5.36 10.27 -0.14
N VAL A 145 -6.00 11.18 -0.87
CA VAL A 145 -7.47 11.23 -1.04
C VAL A 145 -7.82 11.18 -2.51
N GLY A 146 -8.82 10.37 -2.88
CA GLY A 146 -9.32 10.29 -4.25
C GLY A 146 -8.33 9.65 -5.21
N THR A 147 -7.63 10.43 -6.04
CA THR A 147 -6.62 9.87 -6.96
C THR A 147 -5.24 10.47 -6.70
N PRO A 148 -4.14 9.79 -7.05
CA PRO A 148 -2.80 10.37 -6.94
C PRO A 148 -2.66 11.71 -7.70
N ARG A 149 -3.36 11.87 -8.82
CA ARG A 149 -3.43 13.14 -9.56
C ARG A 149 -4.18 14.23 -8.79
N LEU A 150 -5.28 13.88 -8.12
CA LEU A 150 -6.00 14.82 -7.25
C LEU A 150 -5.10 15.26 -6.10
N GLN A 151 -4.33 14.35 -5.50
CA GLN A 151 -3.35 14.73 -4.46
C GLN A 151 -2.37 15.79 -4.97
N ASN A 152 -1.83 15.64 -6.18
CA ASN A 152 -0.93 16.63 -6.77
C ASN A 152 -1.59 18.01 -6.88
N VAL A 153 -2.87 18.08 -7.26
CA VAL A 153 -3.64 19.34 -7.28
C VAL A 153 -3.78 19.92 -5.88
N LEU A 154 -4.12 19.10 -4.88
CA LEU A 154 -4.26 19.54 -3.50
C LEU A 154 -2.95 20.09 -2.92
N ILE A 155 -1.80 19.53 -3.30
CA ILE A 155 -0.50 20.07 -2.89
C ILE A 155 -0.22 21.40 -3.57
N LYS A 156 -0.47 21.53 -4.88
CA LYS A 156 -0.32 22.80 -5.61
C LYS A 156 -1.18 23.94 -5.03
N LEU A 157 -2.37 23.61 -4.52
CA LEU A 157 -3.26 24.56 -3.86
C LEU A 157 -2.88 24.85 -2.39
N GLY A 158 -1.81 24.25 -1.87
CA GLY A 158 -1.37 24.42 -0.48
C GLY A 158 -2.24 23.71 0.57
N ILE A 159 -3.22 22.90 0.15
CA ILE A 159 -4.14 22.16 1.04
C ILE A 159 -3.41 20.97 1.67
N ARG A 160 -2.48 20.35 0.94
CA ARG A 160 -1.65 19.22 1.41
C ARG A 160 -0.17 19.57 1.27
N ARG A 161 0.67 19.02 2.15
CA ARG A 161 2.11 19.27 2.14
C ARG A 161 2.92 18.20 1.40
N LYS A 162 2.45 16.95 1.41
CA LYS A 162 3.16 15.79 0.84
C LYS A 162 2.24 14.85 0.06
N GLY A 163 2.83 13.89 -0.65
CA GLY A 163 2.12 12.90 -1.46
C GLY A 163 2.37 12.94 -2.97
N TYR A 164 3.32 13.75 -3.43
CA TYR A 164 3.90 13.61 -4.78
C TYR A 164 4.67 12.30 -4.92
N CYS A 165 4.81 11.81 -6.15
CA CYS A 165 5.59 10.61 -6.48
C CYS A 165 7.05 10.69 -5.98
N TYR A 166 7.70 11.84 -6.13
CA TYR A 166 9.07 12.03 -5.65
C TYR A 166 9.17 11.97 -4.12
N HIS A 167 8.14 12.37 -3.37
CA HIS A 167 8.14 12.26 -1.91
C HIS A 167 8.22 10.79 -1.45
N TYR A 168 7.51 9.88 -2.10
CA TYR A 168 7.62 8.43 -1.80
C TYR A 168 9.03 7.91 -2.11
N THR A 169 9.56 8.29 -3.26
CA THR A 169 10.89 7.86 -3.73
C THR A 169 11.98 8.32 -2.77
N ASP A 170 11.94 9.60 -2.40
CA ASP A 170 12.88 10.22 -1.47
C ASP A 170 12.79 9.59 -0.07
N ALA A 171 11.59 9.43 0.48
CA ALA A 171 11.41 8.83 1.81
C ALA A 171 11.91 7.37 1.87
N LEU A 172 11.57 6.54 0.87
CA LEU A 172 12.08 5.17 0.81
C LEU A 172 13.61 5.14 0.68
N ARG A 173 14.18 5.98 -0.19
CA ARG A 173 15.64 6.06 -0.38
C ARG A 173 16.34 6.47 0.91
N GLN A 174 15.86 7.51 1.59
CA GLN A 174 16.42 7.97 2.86
C GLN A 174 16.41 6.86 3.91
N VAL A 175 15.27 6.19 4.09
CA VAL A 175 15.12 5.10 5.06
C VAL A 175 16.06 3.95 4.75
N LEU A 176 16.17 3.54 3.48
CA LEU A 176 17.03 2.44 3.07
C LEU A 176 18.52 2.79 3.19
N HIS A 177 18.91 4.05 3.01
CA HIS A 177 20.29 4.50 3.21
C HIS A 177 20.76 4.47 4.68
N LEU A 178 19.85 4.33 5.64
CA LEU A 178 20.21 4.20 7.06
C LEU A 178 20.75 2.81 7.44
N GLU A 179 20.62 1.83 6.54
CA GLU A 179 20.99 0.45 6.79
C GLU A 179 21.99 -0.05 5.72
N PRO A 180 22.92 -0.96 6.06
CA PRO A 180 23.79 -1.57 5.06
C PRO A 180 23.01 -2.59 4.24
N TRP A 181 23.17 -2.56 2.91
CA TRP A 181 22.64 -3.55 1.97
C TRP A 181 23.79 -4.09 1.14
N TYR A 182 24.00 -5.41 1.18
CA TYR A 182 25.14 -6.06 0.54
C TYR A 182 24.86 -6.45 -0.90
N PHE A 183 23.62 -6.83 -1.21
CA PHE A 183 23.25 -7.46 -2.48
C PHE A 183 22.39 -6.57 -3.38
N TYR A 184 21.66 -5.61 -2.80
CA TYR A 184 20.76 -4.74 -3.56
C TYR A 184 21.30 -3.32 -3.67
N ALA A 185 20.95 -2.65 -4.77
CA ALA A 185 21.20 -1.23 -5.02
C ALA A 185 19.88 -0.49 -5.24
N PHE A 186 19.88 0.81 -4.89
CA PHE A 186 18.71 1.67 -4.94
C PHE A 186 18.96 2.83 -5.87
N HIS A 187 18.01 3.03 -6.79
CA HIS A 187 18.15 3.99 -7.87
C HIS A 187 16.93 4.89 -7.92
N TRP A 188 17.13 6.12 -8.35
CA TRP A 188 16.02 6.99 -8.69
C TRP A 188 15.52 6.63 -10.09
N ALA A 189 14.28 6.19 -10.18
CA ALA A 189 13.63 5.88 -11.45
C ALA A 189 12.69 7.02 -11.85
N GLU A 190 12.85 7.49 -13.08
CA GLU A 190 12.01 8.53 -13.66
C GLU A 190 11.30 8.02 -14.91
N ALA A 191 10.00 8.26 -15.01
CA ALA A 191 9.22 8.06 -16.22
C ALA A 191 8.70 9.41 -16.71
N TYR A 192 8.80 9.65 -18.03
CA TYR A 192 8.34 10.90 -18.67
C TYR A 192 8.96 12.18 -18.09
N GLY A 193 10.25 12.15 -17.75
CA GLY A 193 11.01 13.27 -17.18
C GLY A 193 10.84 14.60 -17.91
N GLY A 194 10.70 15.68 -17.17
CA GLY A 194 10.54 17.04 -17.69
C GLY A 194 9.18 17.33 -18.33
N THR A 195 8.20 16.42 -18.18
CA THR A 195 6.85 16.60 -18.73
C THR A 195 5.80 16.73 -17.63
N ARG A 196 4.58 17.18 -17.99
CA ARG A 196 3.43 17.18 -17.06
C ARG A 196 3.00 15.78 -16.59
N ARG A 197 3.54 14.72 -17.20
CA ARG A 197 3.28 13.31 -16.88
C ARG A 197 4.44 12.67 -16.11
N GLU A 198 5.45 13.45 -15.73
CA GLU A 198 6.59 12.97 -14.97
C GLU A 198 6.15 12.19 -13.75
N SER A 199 6.82 11.07 -13.51
CA SER A 199 6.69 10.32 -12.29
C SER A 199 8.01 9.74 -11.84
N ASN A 200 8.19 9.73 -10.53
CA ASN A 200 9.38 9.26 -9.87
C ASN A 200 9.04 8.04 -9.02
N SER A 201 9.94 7.07 -8.97
CA SER A 201 9.83 5.87 -8.16
C SER A 201 11.20 5.45 -7.64
N LEU A 202 11.24 4.72 -6.53
CA LEU A 202 12.45 3.98 -6.17
C LEU A 202 12.56 2.76 -7.08
N ALA A 203 13.72 2.51 -7.67
CA ALA A 203 14.03 1.23 -8.30
C ALA A 203 15.03 0.45 -7.45
N ILE A 204 14.84 -0.87 -7.38
CA ILE A 204 15.72 -1.80 -6.70
C ILE A 204 16.29 -2.75 -7.75
N THR A 205 17.62 -2.85 -7.81
CA THR A 205 18.31 -3.85 -8.61
C THR A 205 19.14 -4.76 -7.71
N PHE A 206 19.52 -5.92 -8.22
CA PHE A 206 20.70 -6.60 -7.69
C PHE A 206 21.94 -5.76 -8.05
N LYS A 207 22.93 -5.69 -7.15
CA LYS A 207 24.14 -4.90 -7.40
C LYS A 207 24.82 -5.32 -8.70
N GLU A 208 25.38 -4.35 -9.39
CA GLU A 208 26.11 -4.50 -10.67
C GLU A 208 25.24 -5.04 -11.83
N SER A 209 23.95 -5.29 -11.60
CA SER A 209 23.02 -5.65 -12.67
C SER A 209 22.47 -4.39 -13.35
N PRO A 210 22.16 -4.44 -14.66
CA PRO A 210 21.56 -3.31 -15.38
C PRO A 210 20.23 -2.86 -14.74
N PHE A 211 19.94 -1.55 -14.79
CA PHE A 211 18.74 -0.95 -14.25
C PHE A 211 17.45 -1.64 -14.70
N GLU A 212 17.36 -2.02 -15.98
CA GLU A 212 16.20 -2.64 -16.61
C GLU A 212 15.85 -4.02 -16.05
N THR A 213 16.80 -4.65 -15.34
CA THR A 213 16.59 -5.94 -14.67
C THR A 213 15.93 -5.81 -13.30
N GLY A 214 15.83 -4.59 -12.78
CA GLY A 214 15.27 -4.30 -11.47
C GLY A 214 13.75 -4.24 -11.42
N VAL A 215 13.27 -3.77 -10.26
CA VAL A 215 11.86 -3.57 -9.94
C VAL A 215 11.65 -2.14 -9.44
N VAL A 216 10.61 -1.45 -9.93
CA VAL A 216 10.18 -0.15 -9.40
C VAL A 216 9.18 -0.34 -8.26
N ILE A 217 9.32 0.43 -7.18
CA ILE A 217 8.39 0.49 -6.04
C ILE A 217 7.53 1.75 -6.16
N ASP A 218 6.44 1.65 -6.93
CA ASP A 218 5.59 2.81 -7.26
C ASP A 218 4.28 2.80 -6.46
N ALA A 219 4.41 3.10 -5.16
CA ALA A 219 3.26 3.23 -4.28
C ALA A 219 2.43 4.49 -4.59
N TRP A 220 2.95 5.46 -5.35
CA TRP A 220 2.16 6.65 -5.73
C TRP A 220 1.02 6.26 -6.66
N ARG A 221 1.28 5.41 -7.67
CA ARG A 221 0.23 4.93 -8.61
C ARG A 221 -0.93 4.22 -7.93
N SER A 222 -0.69 3.56 -6.81
CA SER A 222 -1.67 2.79 -6.03
C SER A 222 -2.22 3.54 -4.80
N GLY A 223 -1.86 4.81 -4.63
CA GLY A 223 -2.27 5.62 -3.48
C GLY A 223 -1.74 5.08 -2.16
N SER A 224 -0.42 4.90 -2.03
CA SER A 224 0.32 4.36 -0.87
C SER A 224 0.24 2.86 -0.64
N ARG A 225 -0.64 2.11 -1.31
CA ARG A 225 -0.64 0.64 -1.21
C ARG A 225 0.65 0.09 -1.83
N PRO A 226 1.36 -0.88 -1.23
CA PRO A 226 2.53 -1.46 -1.87
C PRO A 226 2.21 -1.95 -3.29
N PHE A 227 2.95 -1.41 -4.24
CA PHE A 227 2.81 -1.70 -5.66
C PHE A 227 4.20 -1.66 -6.28
N TRP A 228 4.50 -2.66 -7.08
CA TRP A 228 5.77 -2.76 -7.76
C TRP A 228 5.60 -3.41 -9.12
N HIS A 229 6.54 -3.13 -10.01
CA HIS A 229 6.56 -3.69 -11.36
C HIS A 229 8.00 -3.90 -11.83
N ALA A 230 8.26 -4.95 -12.60
CA ALA A 230 9.55 -5.08 -13.27
C ALA A 230 9.76 -3.90 -14.22
N VAL A 231 10.94 -3.29 -14.18
CA VAL A 231 11.28 -2.08 -14.95
C VAL A 231 10.99 -2.30 -16.44
N LYS A 232 11.49 -3.40 -17.00
CA LYS A 232 11.35 -3.76 -18.41
C LYS A 232 9.93 -4.13 -18.87
N ASP A 233 9.06 -4.56 -17.94
CA ASP A 233 7.73 -5.08 -18.28
C ASP A 233 6.64 -4.03 -18.02
N ASP A 234 7.00 -2.88 -17.44
CA ASP A 234 6.07 -1.80 -17.16
C ASP A 234 5.81 -0.96 -18.43
N HIS A 235 4.56 -0.56 -18.64
CA HIS A 235 4.18 0.37 -19.69
C HIS A 235 4.73 1.80 -19.50
N TRP A 236 5.31 2.10 -18.34
CA TRP A 236 5.98 3.36 -18.07
C TRP A 236 7.46 3.26 -18.48
N PRO A 237 7.97 4.22 -19.28
CA PRO A 237 9.33 4.16 -19.82
C PRO A 237 10.35 4.61 -18.76
N TRP A 238 10.50 3.80 -17.72
CA TRP A 238 11.40 4.07 -16.61
C TRP A 238 12.85 4.18 -17.09
N LYS A 239 13.53 5.22 -16.63
CA LYS A 239 14.96 5.43 -16.81
C LYS A 239 15.60 5.70 -15.46
N GLU A 240 16.85 5.29 -15.34
CA GLU A 240 17.67 5.68 -14.20
C GLU A 240 18.02 7.17 -14.31
N ALA A 241 17.81 7.91 -13.21
CA ALA A 241 18.15 9.32 -13.13
C ALA A 241 19.23 9.52 -12.05
N PHE A 242 20.35 10.16 -12.43
CA PHE A 242 21.53 10.27 -11.58
C PHE A 242 21.60 11.60 -10.79
N ASP A 243 20.85 12.63 -11.19
CA ASP A 243 20.98 14.01 -10.69
C ASP A 243 19.64 14.66 -10.26
N VAL A 244 18.74 13.90 -9.62
CA VAL A 244 17.46 14.45 -9.15
C VAL A 244 17.58 14.88 -7.69
N LEU A 245 18.24 16.01 -7.45
CA LEU A 245 18.06 16.76 -6.19
C LEU A 245 16.74 17.54 -6.27
N PRO A 246 15.93 17.61 -5.20
CA PRO A 246 14.70 18.38 -5.22
C PRO A 246 15.00 19.86 -5.48
N GLN A 247 14.32 20.44 -6.47
CA GLN A 247 14.18 21.89 -6.55
C GLN A 247 13.27 22.32 -5.40
N GLU A 248 13.82 23.12 -4.48
CA GLU A 248 13.08 23.74 -3.36
C GLU A 248 11.86 24.54 -3.82
#